data_AF-A0A914E9I2-F1
#
_entry.id   AF-A0A914E9I2-F1
#
_cell.length_a   1.000
_cell.length_b   1.000
_cell.length_c   1.000
_cell.angle_alpha   90.00
_cell.angle_beta   90.00
_cell.angle_gamma   90.00
#
_symmetry.space_group_name_H-M   'P 1'
#
loop_
_entity.id
_entity.type
_entity.pdbx_description
1 polymer ?
#
loop_
_entity_poly.entity_id
_entity_poly.type
_entity_poly.pdbx_seq_one_letter_code
_entity_poly.pdbx_strand_id
1 'polypeptide(L)'
;MTNTSYAYKLFPNISEDCLYLNIWADKRCTQANPCPIIVRIFGGAFLYGSAIQNNEDFTIDRYASDRIVFVVPAYRIGLFGFMDLGSDDPVPRNLGLHDLIKSLKWVQNEIKSFGGDPKRVTLFGNSAGATAIQFLSVSPAVAKGLFSGALISSGFPETITGIERTASKTLVQISGCSNKNTSAENVDEIVKCLRRIDAKSLLQMGRFLEDTQNIVFGGVSIDGLLFHNKSFIELLDDLKPMPTLIGATKDEMDEVVHNITYICQKDIRTFGYKTEDVMLACLNKYGKIEGDEKYRIASADVIHAMVYKQAVTNSRNGVPSYVWDFQLANHSYHADDLFFLTGSRRNEILTPEEKIVDEFYSQVVKQYVRTENPGSGWKPFKNGRNFQIFDAKIENGTIYPPYLSKGEYYPEAGIPFAETPIGDLRFALPQSKTPWNSLLDAKNYQPACMTNTSHAHKPFPNISEDCLYLNIWADKRCTQESPCPIIVLIFGGGFLYGSATQFYDDFIIDRYASDRIVFVVPAYRLGLFGFMDLGSDDPVPRNLGLH
;
A
#
# COMPACT_ATOMS: atom_id res chain seq x y z
N MET A 1 18.34 19.38 16.56
CA MET A 1 17.78 19.85 17.84
C MET A 1 16.42 20.49 17.57
N THR A 2 15.32 19.79 17.86
CA THR A 2 14.07 20.30 18.46
C THR A 2 13.04 19.17 18.52
N ASN A 3 12.32 19.09 19.65
CA ASN A 3 11.00 18.46 19.84
C ASN A 3 10.79 16.99 20.26
N THR A 4 11.76 16.27 20.82
CA THR A 4 11.45 15.02 21.58
C THR A 4 11.20 15.25 23.09
N SER A 5 11.49 16.44 23.63
CA SER A 5 11.24 16.75 25.06
C SER A 5 9.76 16.82 25.47
N TYR A 6 8.82 16.76 24.52
CA TYR A 6 7.39 16.89 24.80
C TYR A 6 6.72 15.61 25.35
N ALA A 7 7.29 14.42 25.12
CA ALA A 7 6.63 13.17 25.51
C ALA A 7 6.52 12.97 27.04
N TYR A 8 7.43 13.54 27.84
CA TYR A 8 7.41 13.42 29.30
C TYR A 8 6.44 14.39 29.99
N LYS A 9 5.95 15.43 29.30
CA LYS A 9 4.98 16.36 29.87
C LYS A 9 3.53 15.84 29.85
N LEU A 10 3.26 14.70 29.21
CA LEU A 10 1.88 14.26 28.91
C LEU A 10 1.38 13.03 29.68
N PHE A 11 2.23 12.29 30.40
CA PHE A 11 1.78 11.12 31.18
C PHE A 11 2.32 11.16 32.61
N PRO A 12 1.56 11.72 33.59
CA PRO A 12 2.02 11.86 34.97
C PRO A 12 2.27 10.51 35.69
N ASN A 13 1.75 9.39 35.16
CA ASN A 13 1.88 8.06 35.74
C ASN A 13 2.43 7.05 34.71
N ILE A 14 3.76 6.92 34.61
CA ILE A 14 4.44 5.87 33.83
C ILE A 14 4.82 4.73 34.79
N SER A 15 4.57 3.46 34.41
CA SER A 15 4.81 2.26 35.23
C SER A 15 5.26 1.07 34.37
N GLU A 16 6.09 0.18 34.93
CA GLU A 16 6.35 -1.15 34.35
C GLU A 16 5.15 -2.09 34.50
N ASP A 17 4.32 -1.86 35.52
CA ASP A 17 3.01 -2.48 35.63
C ASP A 17 2.05 -1.78 34.65
N CYS A 18 2.12 -2.22 33.39
CA CYS A 18 1.38 -1.60 32.29
C CYS A 18 0.61 -2.60 31.42
N LEU A 19 0.72 -3.91 31.66
CA LEU A 19 0.11 -4.96 30.83
C LEU A 19 -1.41 -5.12 31.12
N TYR A 20 -2.14 -4.06 30.81
CA TYR A 20 -3.60 -3.95 30.86
C TYR A 20 -4.19 -3.91 29.45
N LEU A 21 -5.50 -4.06 29.34
CA LEU A 21 -6.22 -3.84 28.09
C LEU A 21 -7.55 -3.13 28.36
N ASN A 22 -7.98 -2.31 27.41
CA ASN A 22 -9.22 -1.57 27.45
C ASN A 22 -10.24 -2.20 26.49
N ILE A 23 -11.53 -2.20 26.86
CA ILE A 23 -12.61 -2.81 26.07
C ILE A 23 -13.79 -1.84 25.99
N TRP A 24 -14.26 -1.58 24.78
CA TRP A 24 -15.51 -0.88 24.51
C TRP A 24 -16.46 -1.84 23.80
N ALA A 25 -17.62 -2.08 24.42
CA ALA A 25 -18.62 -3.00 23.90
C ALA A 25 -20.02 -2.45 24.19
N ASP A 26 -20.92 -2.60 23.22
CA ASP A 26 -22.33 -2.25 23.39
C ASP A 26 -23.08 -3.39 24.09
N LYS A 27 -24.03 -3.06 24.97
CA LYS A 27 -24.87 -4.04 25.69
C LYS A 27 -25.66 -5.00 24.79
N ARG A 28 -25.84 -4.68 23.51
CA ARG A 28 -26.46 -5.53 22.48
C ARG A 28 -25.52 -6.64 22.00
N CYS A 29 -24.22 -6.52 22.25
CA CYS A 29 -23.25 -7.60 22.08
C CYS A 29 -23.37 -8.55 23.27
N THR A 30 -23.87 -9.76 23.01
CA THR A 30 -24.12 -10.76 24.06
C THR A 30 -23.61 -12.11 23.60
N GLN A 31 -23.48 -13.09 24.50
CA GLN A 31 -23.09 -14.44 24.10
C GLN A 31 -24.06 -15.08 23.09
N ALA A 32 -25.36 -14.74 23.17
CA ALA A 32 -26.37 -15.22 22.22
C ALA A 32 -26.34 -14.50 20.87
N ASN A 33 -25.76 -13.30 20.82
CA ASN A 33 -25.66 -12.48 19.62
C ASN A 33 -24.29 -11.78 19.58
N PRO A 34 -23.21 -12.55 19.37
CA PRO A 34 -21.87 -12.05 19.54
C PRO A 34 -21.46 -11.13 18.39
N CYS A 35 -20.66 -10.13 18.72
CA CYS A 35 -20.22 -9.06 17.81
C CYS A 35 -18.81 -9.32 17.27
N PRO A 36 -18.48 -8.86 16.06
CA PRO A 36 -17.10 -8.87 15.58
C PRO A 36 -16.22 -7.97 16.45
N ILE A 37 -14.92 -8.27 16.48
CA ILE A 37 -13.94 -7.65 17.38
C ILE A 37 -12.86 -6.95 16.56
N ILE A 38 -12.53 -5.72 16.94
CA ILE A 38 -11.29 -5.05 16.53
C ILE A 38 -10.33 -5.08 17.71
N VAL A 39 -9.11 -5.60 17.52
CA VAL A 39 -8.01 -5.45 18.48
C VAL A 39 -7.01 -4.44 17.92
N ARG A 40 -6.99 -3.23 18.48
CA ARG A 40 -6.09 -2.16 18.07
C ARG A 40 -4.73 -2.29 18.73
N ILE A 41 -3.68 -2.42 17.92
CA ILE A 41 -2.28 -2.33 18.32
C ILE A 41 -1.81 -0.91 17.98
N PHE A 42 -1.55 -0.10 19.01
CA PHE A 42 -1.13 1.29 18.80
C PHE A 42 0.26 1.38 18.17
N GLY A 43 0.51 2.48 17.44
CA GLY A 43 1.82 2.79 16.85
C GLY A 43 2.73 3.57 17.79
N GLY A 44 3.80 4.16 17.23
CA GLY A 44 4.77 4.99 17.97
C GLY A 44 6.19 4.43 17.96
N ALA A 45 6.62 3.93 16.80
CA ALA A 45 7.98 3.43 16.53
C ALA A 45 8.46 2.34 17.50
N PHE A 46 7.55 1.64 18.19
CA PHE A 46 7.86 0.75 19.33
C PHE A 46 8.56 1.45 20.51
N LEU A 47 8.65 2.79 20.53
CA LEU A 47 9.38 3.59 21.53
C LEU A 47 8.45 4.40 22.44
N TYR A 48 7.28 4.75 21.93
CA TYR A 48 6.26 5.52 22.62
C TYR A 48 4.88 5.05 22.17
N GLY A 49 3.84 5.55 22.85
CA GLY A 49 2.46 5.11 22.63
C GLY A 49 1.83 4.59 23.90
N SER A 50 0.51 4.45 23.91
CA SER A 50 -0.20 3.82 25.03
C SER A 50 -1.58 3.32 24.64
N ALA A 51 -2.08 2.32 25.35
CA ALA A 51 -3.42 1.79 25.21
C ALA A 51 -4.54 2.79 25.58
N ILE A 52 -4.19 3.88 26.28
CA ILE A 52 -5.11 4.97 26.63
C ILE A 52 -5.07 6.15 25.64
N GLN A 53 -4.22 6.10 24.60
CA GLN A 53 -4.18 7.12 23.55
C GLN A 53 -5.23 6.82 22.46
N ASN A 54 -6.51 6.79 22.88
CA ASN A 54 -7.65 6.72 21.98
C ASN A 54 -8.64 7.81 22.37
N ASN A 55 -9.35 8.37 21.38
CA ASN A 55 -10.53 9.18 21.64
C ASN A 55 -11.67 8.22 22.01
N GLU A 56 -12.05 8.19 23.29
CA GLU A 56 -13.05 7.24 23.81
C GLU A 56 -14.43 7.48 23.20
N ASP A 57 -14.88 8.73 23.13
CA ASP A 57 -16.16 9.11 22.51
C ASP A 57 -16.21 8.68 21.05
N PHE A 58 -15.14 8.96 20.29
CA PHE A 58 -15.03 8.49 18.92
C PHE A 58 -15.08 6.96 18.83
N THR A 59 -14.39 6.26 19.73
CA THR A 59 -14.37 4.78 19.73
C THR A 59 -15.76 4.20 20.02
N ILE A 60 -16.48 4.82 20.95
CA ILE A 60 -17.86 4.46 21.30
C ILE A 60 -18.77 4.68 20.10
N ASP A 61 -18.78 5.89 19.54
CA ASP A 61 -19.67 6.27 18.44
C ASP A 61 -19.37 5.53 17.14
N ARG A 62 -18.08 5.39 16.81
CA ARG A 62 -17.65 4.77 15.56
C ARG A 62 -17.77 3.25 15.59
N TYR A 63 -17.43 2.59 16.70
CA TYR A 63 -17.30 1.13 16.73
C TYR A 63 -18.29 0.47 17.69
N ALA A 64 -18.26 0.83 18.97
CA ALA A 64 -19.07 0.13 19.98
C ALA A 64 -20.58 0.24 19.68
N SER A 65 -21.08 1.46 19.44
CA SER A 65 -22.47 1.75 19.08
C SER A 65 -22.92 1.07 17.79
N ASP A 66 -21.97 0.69 16.93
CA ASP A 66 -22.20 -0.09 15.71
C ASP A 66 -22.03 -1.60 15.93
N ARG A 67 -22.10 -2.07 17.18
CA ARG A 67 -22.00 -3.48 17.57
C ARG A 67 -20.69 -4.12 17.12
N ILE A 68 -19.58 -3.39 17.28
CA ILE A 68 -18.21 -3.90 17.13
C ILE A 68 -17.53 -3.78 18.49
N VAL A 69 -17.00 -4.88 19.02
CA VAL A 69 -16.22 -4.84 20.26
C VAL A 69 -14.83 -4.31 19.94
N PHE A 70 -14.43 -3.21 20.58
CA PHE A 70 -13.13 -2.59 20.36
C PHE A 70 -12.22 -2.87 21.55
N VAL A 71 -11.04 -3.42 21.31
CA VAL A 71 -10.08 -3.82 22.35
C VAL A 71 -8.74 -3.16 22.08
N VAL A 72 -8.10 -2.59 23.10
CA VAL A 72 -6.77 -1.98 22.98
C VAL A 72 -5.87 -2.54 24.08
N PRO A 73 -5.02 -3.54 23.77
CA PRO A 73 -4.02 -4.03 24.72
C PRO A 73 -2.81 -3.11 24.81
N ALA A 74 -2.26 -2.99 26.02
CA ALA A 74 -0.92 -2.49 26.23
C ALA A 74 0.12 -3.60 25.97
N TYR A 75 1.30 -3.18 25.53
CA TYR A 75 2.46 -4.04 25.34
C TYR A 75 3.73 -3.25 25.69
N ARG A 76 4.78 -3.94 26.12
CA ARG A 76 6.05 -3.28 26.45
C ARG A 76 6.70 -2.68 25.20
N ILE A 77 7.25 -1.48 25.37
CA ILE A 77 7.89 -0.66 24.33
C ILE A 77 9.28 -0.22 24.78
N GLY A 78 10.09 0.27 23.84
CA GLY A 78 11.44 0.74 24.05
C GLY A 78 12.34 -0.34 24.62
N LEU A 79 13.25 0.08 25.49
CA LEU A 79 14.14 -0.78 26.26
C LEU A 79 13.41 -1.98 26.90
N PHE A 80 12.23 -1.76 27.49
CA PHE A 80 11.52 -2.82 28.21
C PHE A 80 10.88 -3.87 27.30
N GLY A 81 10.64 -3.53 26.03
CA GLY A 81 9.98 -4.40 25.06
C GLY A 81 10.91 -5.04 24.03
N PHE A 82 12.01 -4.38 23.67
CA PHE A 82 12.77 -4.70 22.46
C PHE A 82 14.29 -4.76 22.66
N MET A 83 14.77 -4.85 23.90
CA MET A 83 16.18 -5.10 24.19
C MET A 83 16.66 -6.43 23.59
N ASP A 84 17.89 -6.45 23.06
CA ASP A 84 18.58 -7.62 22.49
C ASP A 84 19.95 -7.81 23.14
N LEU A 85 20.06 -8.79 24.04
CA LEU A 85 21.32 -9.13 24.72
C LEU A 85 22.18 -10.13 23.92
N GLY A 86 21.76 -10.52 22.72
CA GLY A 86 22.42 -11.51 21.87
C GLY A 86 22.18 -12.97 22.27
N SER A 87 21.22 -13.21 23.18
CA SER A 87 20.77 -14.51 23.67
C SER A 87 19.27 -14.41 23.99
N ASP A 88 18.53 -15.51 23.85
CA ASP A 88 17.13 -15.64 24.28
C ASP A 88 16.98 -16.24 25.69
N ASP A 89 18.10 -16.60 26.31
CA ASP A 89 18.20 -17.13 27.68
C ASP A 89 19.10 -16.18 28.50
N PRO A 90 18.64 -15.65 29.65
CA PRO A 90 17.38 -15.93 30.36
C PRO A 90 16.21 -15.02 29.97
N VAL A 91 16.40 -14.11 29.02
CA VAL A 91 15.36 -13.16 28.60
C VAL A 91 15.13 -13.30 27.10
N PRO A 92 13.94 -13.71 26.67
CA PRO A 92 13.58 -13.72 25.25
C PRO A 92 13.65 -12.33 24.65
N ARG A 93 14.07 -12.25 23.39
CA ARG A 93 13.94 -11.02 22.59
C ARG A 93 12.47 -10.76 22.26
N ASN A 94 12.17 -9.56 21.77
CA ASN A 94 10.82 -9.18 21.30
C ASN A 94 9.70 -9.31 22.35
N LEU A 95 9.99 -9.00 23.62
CA LEU A 95 9.04 -9.08 24.72
C LEU A 95 7.71 -8.36 24.43
N GLY A 96 7.76 -7.20 23.76
CA GLY A 96 6.55 -6.48 23.34
C GLY A 96 5.64 -7.30 22.42
N LEU A 97 6.21 -8.10 21.50
CA LEU A 97 5.41 -9.01 20.66
C LEU A 97 4.87 -10.20 21.47
N HIS A 98 5.64 -10.72 22.43
CA HIS A 98 5.14 -11.74 23.35
C HIS A 98 3.95 -11.25 24.18
N ASP A 99 3.96 -9.99 24.61
CA ASP A 99 2.83 -9.36 25.31
C ASP A 99 1.59 -9.29 24.43
N LEU A 100 1.75 -8.91 23.16
CA LEU A 100 0.66 -8.91 22.17
C LEU A 100 0.11 -10.32 21.93
N ILE A 101 0.96 -11.34 21.82
CA ILE A 101 0.50 -12.73 21.70
C ILE A 101 -0.29 -13.15 22.95
N LYS A 102 0.16 -12.73 24.14
CA LYS A 102 -0.53 -13.04 25.39
C LYS A 102 -1.89 -12.35 25.46
N SER A 103 -1.99 -11.09 25.05
CA SER A 103 -3.26 -10.35 25.02
C SER A 103 -4.23 -10.93 23.98
N LEU A 104 -3.76 -11.37 22.81
CA LEU A 104 -4.59 -12.06 21.83
C LEU A 104 -5.12 -13.40 22.36
N LYS A 105 -4.30 -14.17 23.09
CA LYS A 105 -4.77 -15.37 23.80
C LYS A 105 -5.84 -15.05 24.85
N TRP A 106 -5.69 -13.94 25.56
CA TRP A 106 -6.70 -13.46 26.49
C TRP A 106 -8.01 -13.14 25.77
N VAL A 107 -7.96 -12.40 24.64
CA VAL A 107 -9.13 -12.10 23.81
C VAL A 107 -9.84 -13.39 23.39
N GLN A 108 -9.11 -14.38 22.90
CA GLN A 108 -9.69 -15.67 22.50
C GLN A 108 -10.44 -16.38 23.64
N ASN A 109 -9.94 -16.28 24.87
CA ASN A 109 -10.50 -17.00 26.02
C ASN A 109 -11.65 -16.23 26.69
N GLU A 110 -11.53 -14.91 26.80
CA GLU A 110 -12.37 -14.11 27.71
C GLU A 110 -13.37 -13.20 26.99
N ILE A 111 -13.14 -12.82 25.73
CA ILE A 111 -13.92 -11.75 25.08
C ILE A 111 -15.41 -12.08 24.90
N LYS A 112 -15.77 -13.36 24.95
CA LYS A 112 -17.17 -13.82 24.93
C LYS A 112 -17.97 -13.24 26.10
N SER A 113 -17.35 -13.03 27.25
CA SER A 113 -17.96 -12.40 28.42
C SER A 113 -18.37 -10.94 28.17
N PHE A 114 -17.74 -10.30 27.18
CA PHE A 114 -18.04 -8.94 26.71
C PHE A 114 -18.89 -8.94 25.43
N GLY A 115 -19.42 -10.11 25.03
CA GLY A 115 -20.24 -10.27 23.83
C GLY A 115 -19.46 -10.28 22.52
N GLY A 116 -18.13 -10.43 22.54
CA GLY A 116 -17.32 -10.58 21.34
C GLY A 116 -17.32 -12.02 20.79
N ASP A 117 -17.19 -12.15 19.48
CA ASP A 117 -17.01 -13.43 18.78
C ASP A 117 -15.52 -13.70 18.53
N PRO A 118 -14.87 -14.62 19.27
CA PRO A 118 -13.43 -14.87 19.13
C PRO A 118 -13.05 -15.46 17.76
N LYS A 119 -14.02 -15.90 16.94
CA LYS A 119 -13.76 -16.34 15.56
C LYS A 119 -13.68 -15.17 14.56
N ARG A 120 -14.12 -13.97 14.95
CA ARG A 120 -14.15 -12.76 14.11
C ARG A 120 -13.32 -11.66 14.76
N VAL A 121 -12.03 -11.91 14.87
CA VAL A 121 -11.05 -10.98 15.45
C VAL A 121 -10.24 -10.34 14.32
N THR A 122 -10.45 -9.04 14.10
CA THR A 122 -9.66 -8.23 13.16
C THR A 122 -8.60 -7.46 13.93
N LEU A 123 -7.32 -7.66 13.61
CA LEU A 123 -6.27 -6.80 14.15
C LEU A 123 -6.29 -5.45 13.44
N PHE A 124 -6.13 -4.35 14.17
CA PHE A 124 -6.00 -3.01 13.59
C PHE A 124 -4.70 -2.37 14.08
N GLY A 125 -3.80 -2.02 13.18
CA GLY A 125 -2.55 -1.35 13.53
C GLY A 125 -2.24 -0.21 12.59
N ASN A 126 -1.55 0.80 13.12
CA ASN A 126 -0.92 1.86 12.35
C ASN A 126 0.57 1.94 12.69
N SER A 127 1.41 2.29 11.72
CA SER A 127 2.85 2.51 11.95
C SER A 127 3.50 1.27 12.61
N ALA A 128 4.22 1.43 13.71
CA ALA A 128 4.76 0.30 14.49
C ALA A 128 3.70 -0.75 14.88
N GLY A 129 2.45 -0.36 15.13
CA GLY A 129 1.36 -1.30 15.39
C GLY A 129 0.98 -2.12 14.15
N ALA A 130 1.00 -1.51 12.97
CA ALA A 130 0.86 -2.22 11.70
C ALA A 130 2.04 -3.16 11.46
N THR A 131 3.27 -2.70 11.70
CA THR A 131 4.48 -3.53 11.66
C THR A 131 4.37 -4.73 12.60
N ALA A 132 3.86 -4.56 13.82
CA ALA A 132 3.64 -5.66 14.76
C ALA A 132 2.67 -6.70 14.19
N ILE A 133 1.55 -6.28 13.60
CA ILE A 133 0.60 -7.18 12.92
C ILE A 133 1.30 -7.96 11.81
N GLN A 134 2.09 -7.29 10.99
CA GLN A 134 2.82 -7.92 9.88
C GLN A 134 3.77 -9.00 10.38
N PHE A 135 4.53 -8.74 11.45
CA PHE A 135 5.37 -9.74 12.11
C PHE A 135 4.56 -10.89 12.74
N LEU A 136 3.49 -10.60 13.47
CA LEU A 136 2.63 -11.64 14.05
C LEU A 136 2.00 -12.56 12.97
N SER A 137 1.76 -12.02 11.78
CA SER A 137 1.18 -12.74 10.64
C SER A 137 2.12 -13.77 10.01
N VAL A 138 3.44 -13.58 10.13
CA VAL A 138 4.47 -14.49 9.60
C VAL A 138 5.10 -15.38 10.69
N SER A 139 4.91 -15.04 11.97
CA SER A 139 5.57 -15.75 13.07
C SER A 139 5.06 -17.19 13.27
N PRO A 140 5.88 -18.25 13.22
CA PRO A 140 5.44 -19.62 13.53
C PRO A 140 4.90 -19.80 14.96
N ALA A 141 5.33 -18.99 15.92
CA ALA A 141 4.91 -19.08 17.32
C ALA A 141 3.46 -18.61 17.56
N VAL A 142 2.88 -17.85 16.61
CA VAL A 142 1.51 -17.36 16.68
C VAL A 142 0.56 -18.46 16.20
N ALA A 143 -0.22 -19.03 17.12
CA ALA A 143 -1.17 -20.10 16.83
C ALA A 143 -2.22 -19.70 15.78
N LYS A 144 -2.68 -20.67 14.97
CA LYS A 144 -3.79 -20.45 14.03
C LYS A 144 -5.06 -20.07 14.80
N GLY A 145 -5.80 -19.09 14.27
CA GLY A 145 -7.09 -18.67 14.81
C GLY A 145 -7.05 -17.62 15.91
N LEU A 146 -5.88 -17.05 16.27
CA LEU A 146 -5.86 -15.89 17.19
C LEU A 146 -6.52 -14.65 16.59
N PHE A 147 -6.51 -14.52 15.26
CA PHE A 147 -7.19 -13.49 14.47
C PHE A 147 -7.59 -14.06 13.11
N SER A 148 -8.60 -13.45 12.47
CA SER A 148 -9.16 -13.88 11.18
C SER A 148 -8.93 -12.86 10.05
N GLY A 149 -8.65 -11.60 10.37
CA GLY A 149 -8.34 -10.57 9.38
C GLY A 149 -7.50 -9.43 9.97
N ALA A 150 -7.06 -8.49 9.14
CA ALA A 150 -6.30 -7.34 9.60
C ALA A 150 -6.56 -6.05 8.81
N LEU A 151 -6.58 -4.94 9.55
CA LEU A 151 -6.50 -3.57 9.06
C LEU A 151 -5.08 -3.05 9.34
N ILE A 152 -4.32 -2.81 8.29
CA ILE A 152 -2.89 -2.46 8.36
C ILE A 152 -2.68 -1.10 7.69
N SER A 153 -2.43 -0.06 8.49
CA SER A 153 -2.16 1.30 8.03
C SER A 153 -0.66 1.63 8.17
N SER A 154 0.00 1.99 7.08
CA SER A 154 1.36 2.55 7.10
C SER A 154 2.41 1.64 7.78
N GLY A 155 2.33 0.33 7.54
CA GLY A 155 3.22 -0.67 8.13
C GLY A 155 4.54 -0.81 7.37
N PHE A 156 5.66 -0.78 8.09
CA PHE A 156 7.00 -0.96 7.54
C PHE A 156 7.80 -1.98 8.37
N PRO A 157 7.69 -3.27 8.05
CA PRO A 157 8.32 -4.34 8.81
C PRO A 157 9.74 -4.58 8.31
N GLU A 158 10.71 -3.96 8.97
CA GLU A 158 12.14 -4.17 8.73
C GLU A 158 12.72 -5.09 9.81
N THR A 159 13.41 -6.15 9.41
CA THR A 159 14.18 -6.99 10.34
C THR A 159 15.50 -6.29 10.63
N ILE A 160 15.57 -5.59 11.77
CA ILE A 160 16.74 -4.79 12.12
C ILE A 160 17.75 -5.69 12.86
N THR A 161 18.69 -6.28 12.13
CA THR A 161 19.72 -7.11 12.75
C THR A 161 20.84 -6.25 13.33
N GLY A 162 21.06 -6.31 14.65
CA GLY A 162 22.29 -5.83 15.30
C GLY A 162 22.27 -4.38 15.82
N ILE A 163 21.32 -3.53 15.41
CA ILE A 163 21.14 -2.20 16.02
C ILE A 163 20.71 -2.36 17.48
N GLU A 164 19.73 -3.20 17.75
CA GLU A 164 19.25 -3.43 19.12
C GLU A 164 20.28 -4.07 20.03
N ARG A 165 21.10 -4.95 19.45
CA ARG A 165 22.25 -5.52 20.16
C ARG A 165 23.29 -4.47 20.50
N THR A 166 23.53 -3.52 19.61
CA THR A 166 24.46 -2.41 19.84
C THR A 166 23.92 -1.47 20.91
N ALA A 167 22.63 -1.12 20.83
CA ALA A 167 21.94 -0.33 21.84
C ALA A 167 22.02 -0.96 23.23
N SER A 168 21.72 -2.26 23.31
CA SER A 168 21.75 -3.03 24.55
C SER A 168 23.16 -3.09 25.15
N LYS A 169 24.21 -3.30 24.33
CA LYS A 169 25.60 -3.28 24.81
C LYS A 169 25.99 -1.93 25.41
N THR A 170 25.67 -0.83 24.73
CA THR A 170 25.96 0.51 25.24
C THR A 170 25.22 0.76 26.56
N LEU A 171 23.94 0.38 26.63
CA LEU A 171 23.15 0.49 27.86
C LEU A 171 23.77 -0.32 29.03
N VAL A 172 24.18 -1.57 28.77
CA VAL A 172 24.83 -2.44 29.76
C VAL A 172 26.15 -1.83 30.27
N GLN A 173 26.89 -1.13 29.40
CA GLN A 173 28.10 -0.42 29.80
C GLN A 173 27.81 0.79 30.69
N ILE A 174 26.88 1.67 30.30
CA ILE A 174 26.58 2.90 31.05
C ILE A 174 25.81 2.63 32.36
N SER A 175 25.06 1.54 32.43
CA SER A 175 24.38 1.10 33.65
C SER A 175 25.34 0.51 34.70
N GLY A 176 26.60 0.24 34.32
CA GLY A 176 27.57 -0.41 35.20
C GLY A 176 27.36 -1.92 35.35
N CYS A 177 26.50 -2.52 34.52
CA CYS A 177 26.23 -3.96 34.53
C CYS A 177 27.19 -4.79 33.67
N SER A 178 28.07 -4.13 32.91
CA SER A 178 29.16 -4.78 32.17
C SER A 178 30.31 -5.19 33.10
N ASN A 179 30.81 -6.42 32.94
CA ASN A 179 31.98 -6.89 33.67
C ASN A 179 33.25 -6.61 32.85
N LYS A 180 33.98 -5.54 33.19
CA LYS A 180 35.20 -5.12 32.50
C LYS A 180 36.38 -6.10 32.61
N ASN A 181 36.28 -7.11 33.48
CA ASN A 181 37.38 -8.00 33.83
C ASN A 181 37.34 -9.38 33.13
N THR A 182 36.35 -9.63 32.26
CA THR A 182 36.18 -10.93 31.58
C THR A 182 35.98 -10.75 30.07
N SER A 183 36.52 -11.66 29.26
CA SER A 183 36.41 -11.64 27.80
C SER A 183 35.04 -12.09 27.26
N ALA A 184 34.21 -12.71 28.10
CA ALA A 184 32.84 -13.08 27.79
C ALA A 184 31.91 -12.55 28.90
N GLU A 185 30.99 -11.66 28.56
CA GLU A 185 29.98 -11.18 29.51
C GLU A 185 28.94 -12.28 29.76
N ASN A 186 28.65 -12.56 31.03
CA ASN A 186 27.60 -13.50 31.41
C ASN A 186 26.23 -12.80 31.36
N VAL A 187 25.39 -13.18 30.39
CA VAL A 187 24.06 -12.58 30.18
C VAL A 187 23.17 -12.72 31.43
N ASP A 188 23.28 -13.80 32.19
CA ASP A 188 22.52 -13.96 33.44
C ASP A 188 22.87 -12.90 34.49
N GLU A 189 24.16 -12.58 34.61
CA GLU A 189 24.65 -11.57 35.55
C GLU A 189 24.23 -10.17 35.12
N ILE A 190 24.31 -9.89 33.81
CA ILE A 190 23.82 -8.63 33.23
C ILE A 190 22.33 -8.47 33.54
N VAL A 191 21.50 -9.47 33.26
CA VAL A 191 20.05 -9.41 33.52
C VAL A 191 19.76 -9.23 35.01
N LYS A 192 20.46 -9.94 35.90
CA LYS A 192 20.32 -9.77 37.35
C LYS A 192 20.70 -8.37 37.81
N CYS A 193 21.74 -7.78 37.22
CA CYS A 193 22.15 -6.41 37.51
C CYS A 193 21.11 -5.39 37.02
N LEU A 194 20.69 -5.47 35.76
CA LEU A 194 19.70 -4.56 35.18
C LEU A 194 18.38 -4.57 35.95
N ARG A 195 17.90 -5.76 36.37
CA ARG A 195 16.67 -5.90 37.19
C ARG A 195 16.74 -5.26 38.58
N ARG A 196 17.93 -4.88 39.06
CA ARG A 196 18.10 -4.16 40.34
C ARG A 196 18.06 -2.65 40.17
N ILE A 197 18.23 -2.15 38.95
CA ILE A 197 18.13 -0.72 38.63
C ILE A 197 16.66 -0.37 38.53
N ASP A 198 16.25 0.74 39.12
CA ASP A 198 14.87 1.18 39.02
C ASP A 198 14.50 1.55 37.56
N ALA A 199 13.24 1.31 37.20
CA ALA A 199 12.76 1.52 35.84
C ALA A 199 12.96 2.96 35.33
N LYS A 200 12.83 3.96 36.21
CA LYS A 200 12.97 5.36 35.81
C LYS A 200 14.41 5.66 35.44
N SER A 201 15.38 5.15 36.20
CA SER A 201 16.80 5.25 35.87
C SER A 201 17.14 4.53 34.57
N LEU A 202 16.64 3.31 34.36
CA LEU A 202 16.82 2.58 33.08
C LEU A 202 16.24 3.35 31.90
N LEU A 203 15.03 3.91 32.06
CA LEU A 203 14.38 4.72 31.04
C LEU A 203 15.17 6.00 30.74
N GLN A 204 15.69 6.68 31.78
CA GLN A 204 16.56 7.86 31.62
C GLN A 204 17.84 7.53 30.86
N MET A 205 18.47 6.38 31.15
CA MET A 205 19.62 5.90 30.41
C MET A 205 19.27 5.64 28.93
N GLY A 206 18.14 4.97 28.67
CA GLY A 206 17.63 4.78 27.31
C GLY A 206 17.46 6.11 26.57
N ARG A 207 16.82 7.11 27.19
CA ARG A 207 16.68 8.45 26.59
C ARG A 207 17.99 9.16 26.36
N PHE A 208 18.93 9.04 27.29
CA PHE A 208 20.26 9.60 27.09
C PHE A 208 20.92 9.03 25.82
N LEU A 209 20.77 7.73 25.55
CA LEU A 209 21.28 7.12 24.32
C LEU A 209 20.57 7.62 23.07
N GLU A 210 19.25 7.78 23.12
CA GLU A 210 18.46 8.33 22.02
C GLU A 210 18.89 9.77 21.70
N ASP A 211 18.96 10.64 22.71
CA ASP A 211 19.24 12.06 22.54
C ASP A 211 20.69 12.35 22.14
N THR A 212 21.65 11.55 22.63
CA THR A 212 23.10 11.83 22.44
C THR A 212 23.76 10.99 21.37
N GLN A 213 23.25 9.78 21.10
CA GLN A 213 23.89 8.83 20.17
C GLN A 213 22.96 8.39 19.04
N ASN A 214 21.70 8.85 19.01
CA ASN A 214 20.69 8.40 18.04
C ASN A 214 20.51 6.87 18.06
N ILE A 215 20.67 6.27 19.23
CA ILE A 215 20.49 4.84 19.49
C ILE A 215 19.10 4.65 20.08
N VAL A 216 18.26 3.85 19.42
CA VAL A 216 16.87 3.60 19.81
C VAL A 216 16.62 2.11 20.04
N PHE A 217 15.64 1.80 20.90
CA PHE A 217 15.12 0.45 21.11
C PHE A 217 13.79 0.25 20.39
N GLY A 218 13.82 0.18 19.06
CA GLY A 218 12.62 0.31 18.22
C GLY A 218 12.40 -0.80 17.19
N GLY A 219 13.30 -1.78 17.14
CA GLY A 219 13.32 -2.83 16.12
C GLY A 219 12.85 -4.19 16.63
N VAL A 220 12.29 -4.98 15.70
CA VAL A 220 12.04 -6.41 15.92
C VAL A 220 13.32 -7.18 15.60
N SER A 221 13.78 -7.97 16.57
CA SER A 221 14.99 -8.78 16.47
C SER A 221 14.68 -10.19 15.96
N ILE A 222 15.60 -10.81 15.23
CA ILE A 222 15.51 -12.23 14.88
C ILE A 222 15.90 -13.08 16.09
N ASP A 223 14.98 -13.90 16.59
CA ASP A 223 15.11 -14.61 17.86
C ASP A 223 15.04 -16.14 17.75
N GLY A 224 14.85 -16.68 16.55
CA GLY A 224 14.71 -18.13 16.33
C GLY A 224 13.43 -18.75 16.88
N LEU A 225 12.69 -18.03 17.74
CA LEU A 225 11.44 -18.47 18.37
C LEU A 225 10.23 -17.86 17.66
N LEU A 226 10.12 -16.54 17.65
CA LEU A 226 9.10 -15.82 16.91
C LEU A 226 9.46 -15.74 15.43
N PHE A 227 10.75 -15.62 15.09
CA PHE A 227 11.21 -15.46 13.70
C PHE A 227 12.44 -16.30 13.41
N HIS A 228 12.38 -17.07 12.32
CA HIS A 228 13.57 -17.72 11.78
C HIS A 228 14.56 -16.68 11.22
N ASN A 229 15.81 -17.08 11.04
CA ASN A 229 16.88 -16.21 10.51
C ASN A 229 16.70 -15.90 9.03
N LYS A 230 15.75 -15.02 8.74
CA LYS A 230 15.30 -14.56 7.42
C LYS A 230 14.99 -13.06 7.50
N SER A 231 15.15 -12.37 6.39
CA SER A 231 14.60 -11.01 6.22
C SER A 231 13.07 -11.03 6.26
N PHE A 232 12.44 -9.89 6.52
CA PHE A 232 10.97 -9.84 6.49
C PHE A 232 10.38 -10.26 5.14
N ILE A 233 11.04 -9.90 4.03
CA ILE A 233 10.61 -10.28 2.69
C ILE A 233 10.61 -11.80 2.48
N GLU A 234 11.58 -12.50 3.05
CA GLU A 234 11.63 -13.97 3.04
C GLU A 234 10.65 -14.59 4.04
N LEU A 235 10.33 -13.90 5.15
CA LEU A 235 9.29 -14.33 6.10
C LEU A 235 7.88 -14.22 5.51
N LEU A 236 7.66 -13.39 4.48
CA LEU A 236 6.37 -13.34 3.77
C LEU A 236 6.01 -14.68 3.09
N ASP A 237 6.98 -15.54 2.80
CA ASP A 237 6.69 -16.91 2.32
C ASP A 237 5.97 -17.74 3.39
N ASP A 238 6.15 -17.39 4.67
CA ASP A 238 5.51 -18.00 5.84
C ASP A 238 4.23 -17.24 6.26
N LEU A 239 3.77 -16.27 5.44
CA LEU A 239 2.58 -15.45 5.73
C LEU A 239 1.33 -16.32 5.89
N LYS A 240 0.70 -16.21 7.05
CA LYS A 240 -0.58 -16.87 7.31
C LYS A 240 -1.68 -16.22 6.47
N PRO A 241 -2.37 -17.00 5.62
CA PRO A 241 -3.42 -16.44 4.77
C PRO A 241 -4.57 -15.88 5.62
N MET A 242 -4.82 -14.58 5.49
CA MET A 242 -5.96 -13.88 6.08
C MET A 242 -6.36 -12.68 5.22
N PRO A 243 -7.66 -12.35 5.10
CA PRO A 243 -8.07 -11.13 4.41
C PRO A 243 -7.40 -9.91 5.03
N THR A 244 -7.03 -8.94 4.20
CA THR A 244 -6.48 -7.66 4.70
C THR A 244 -7.16 -6.45 4.06
N LEU A 245 -7.44 -5.45 4.88
CA LEU A 245 -7.62 -4.07 4.44
C LEU A 245 -6.29 -3.39 4.75
N ILE A 246 -5.52 -2.98 3.75
CA ILE A 246 -4.13 -2.53 3.93
C ILE A 246 -3.87 -1.26 3.12
N GLY A 247 -3.11 -0.32 3.63
CA GLY A 247 -2.84 0.91 2.90
C GLY A 247 -1.83 1.82 3.59
N ALA A 248 -1.58 2.95 2.97
CA ALA A 248 -0.61 3.96 3.39
C ALA A 248 -1.15 5.36 3.09
N THR A 249 -0.61 6.37 3.75
CA THR A 249 -0.84 7.78 3.44
C THR A 249 0.17 8.24 2.41
N LYS A 250 -0.24 9.04 1.42
CA LYS A 250 0.58 9.48 0.29
C LYS A 250 1.98 9.96 0.69
N ASP A 251 2.03 10.81 1.71
CA ASP A 251 3.21 11.52 2.18
C ASP A 251 3.70 10.94 3.51
N GLU A 252 3.88 9.61 3.59
CA GLU A 252 4.23 8.87 4.82
C GLU A 252 5.27 9.58 5.71
N MET A 253 6.58 9.46 5.44
CA MET A 253 7.59 9.95 6.38
C MET A 253 8.48 11.01 5.75
N ASP A 254 8.73 12.08 6.51
CA ASP A 254 9.86 12.96 6.31
C ASP A 254 11.13 12.29 6.84
N GLU A 255 12.12 12.12 5.98
CA GLU A 255 13.40 11.52 6.35
C GLU A 255 14.19 12.43 7.29
N VAL A 256 14.67 11.84 8.38
CA VAL A 256 15.71 12.47 9.22
C VAL A 256 17.05 12.45 8.47
N VAL A 257 17.26 11.49 7.55
CA VAL A 257 18.52 11.30 6.81
C VAL A 257 18.42 11.87 5.39
N HIS A 258 19.00 13.06 5.20
CA HIS A 258 19.04 13.76 3.90
C HIS A 258 20.16 13.20 2.99
N ASN A 259 20.14 11.90 2.72
CA ASN A 259 21.11 11.23 1.85
C ASN A 259 20.45 10.13 1.02
N ILE A 260 20.24 10.42 -0.27
CA ILE A 260 19.50 9.53 -1.16
C ILE A 260 20.24 8.22 -1.44
N THR A 261 21.57 8.25 -1.44
CA THR A 261 22.39 7.04 -1.59
C THR A 261 22.17 6.09 -0.41
N TYR A 262 22.08 6.64 0.80
CA TYR A 262 21.79 5.83 1.99
C TYR A 262 20.40 5.20 1.93
N ILE A 263 19.37 5.99 1.56
CA ILE A 263 17.98 5.51 1.43
C ILE A 263 17.92 4.37 0.40
N CYS A 264 18.44 4.59 -0.81
CA CYS A 264 18.48 3.56 -1.85
C CYS A 264 19.21 2.28 -1.40
N GLN A 265 20.36 2.41 -0.72
CA GLN A 265 21.09 1.25 -0.19
C GLN A 265 20.31 0.50 0.89
N LYS A 266 19.60 1.22 1.74
CA LYS A 266 18.73 0.63 2.76
C LYS A 266 17.60 -0.16 2.08
N ASP A 267 16.85 0.47 1.20
CA ASP A 267 15.68 -0.14 0.56
C ASP A 267 16.05 -1.37 -0.28
N ILE A 268 17.14 -1.30 -1.04
CA ILE A 268 17.65 -2.43 -1.83
C ILE A 268 17.96 -3.63 -0.95
N ARG A 269 18.61 -3.42 0.20
CA ARG A 269 18.89 -4.48 1.17
C ARG A 269 17.60 -5.03 1.77
N THR A 270 16.67 -4.16 2.14
CA THR A 270 15.37 -4.54 2.69
C THR A 270 14.59 -5.44 1.73
N PHE A 271 14.62 -5.16 0.43
CA PHE A 271 13.96 -5.98 -0.60
C PHE A 271 14.80 -7.16 -1.12
N GLY A 272 16.02 -7.36 -0.59
CA GLY A 272 16.90 -8.47 -0.97
C GLY A 272 17.52 -8.33 -2.37
N TYR A 273 17.45 -7.15 -2.99
CA TYR A 273 18.11 -6.88 -4.26
C TYR A 273 19.62 -6.75 -4.04
N LYS A 274 20.42 -7.28 -4.97
CA LYS A 274 21.90 -7.27 -4.88
C LYS A 274 22.57 -6.68 -6.12
N THR A 275 21.80 -6.10 -7.04
CA THR A 275 22.31 -5.65 -8.35
C THR A 275 22.58 -4.16 -8.35
N GLU A 276 23.69 -3.78 -8.99
CA GLU A 276 24.09 -2.39 -9.21
C GLU A 276 23.04 -1.63 -10.04
N ASP A 277 22.37 -2.33 -10.96
CA ASP A 277 21.31 -1.75 -11.80
C ASP A 277 20.13 -1.18 -10.98
N VAL A 278 19.72 -1.86 -9.91
CA VAL A 278 18.61 -1.38 -9.05
C VAL A 278 19.07 -0.16 -8.26
N MET A 279 20.33 -0.12 -7.83
CA MET A 279 20.91 1.06 -7.19
C MET A 279 20.94 2.26 -8.14
N LEU A 280 21.40 2.05 -9.37
CA LEU A 280 21.40 3.09 -10.40
C LEU A 280 19.98 3.55 -10.75
N ALA A 281 19.02 2.64 -10.86
CA ALA A 281 17.62 2.99 -11.10
C ALA A 281 17.03 3.84 -9.97
N CYS A 282 17.30 3.47 -8.71
CA CYS A 282 16.86 4.24 -7.53
C CYS A 282 17.47 5.65 -7.52
N LEU A 283 18.79 5.75 -7.71
CA LEU A 283 19.49 7.04 -7.78
C LEU A 283 19.01 7.89 -8.96
N ASN A 284 18.76 7.28 -10.12
CA ASN A 284 18.27 7.99 -11.31
C ASN A 284 16.82 8.48 -11.14
N LYS A 285 15.98 7.74 -10.40
CA LYS A 285 14.60 8.13 -10.12
C LYS A 285 14.58 9.33 -9.17
N TYR A 286 15.20 9.21 -8.01
CA TYR A 286 15.09 10.21 -6.96
C TYR A 286 16.13 11.33 -7.05
N GLY A 287 17.29 11.06 -7.64
CA GLY A 287 18.36 12.06 -7.80
C GLY A 287 18.00 13.21 -8.77
N LYS A 288 16.98 13.02 -9.61
CA LYS A 288 16.44 14.06 -10.51
C LYS A 288 15.46 15.01 -9.83
N ILE A 289 14.97 14.66 -8.64
CA ILE A 289 14.02 15.48 -7.90
C ILE A 289 14.83 16.53 -7.14
N GLU A 290 14.48 17.80 -7.34
CA GLU A 290 15.16 18.92 -6.68
C GLU A 290 14.67 19.11 -5.23
N GLY A 291 15.55 19.63 -4.37
CA GLY A 291 15.22 19.93 -2.98
C GLY A 291 15.10 18.71 -2.06
N ASP A 292 14.57 18.94 -0.86
CA ASP A 292 14.43 17.92 0.19
C ASP A 292 13.24 16.97 -0.05
N GLU A 293 12.33 17.33 -0.96
CA GLU A 293 11.17 16.52 -1.33
C GLU A 293 11.57 15.13 -1.83
N LYS A 294 12.74 14.99 -2.47
CA LYS A 294 13.24 13.70 -2.95
C LYS A 294 13.42 12.67 -1.84
N TYR A 295 13.82 13.09 -0.63
CA TYR A 295 14.02 12.18 0.50
C TYR A 295 12.67 11.70 1.03
N ARG A 296 11.72 12.63 1.15
CA ARG A 296 10.35 12.35 1.55
C ARG A 296 9.65 11.39 0.59
N ILE A 297 9.76 11.63 -0.73
CA ILE A 297 9.18 10.74 -1.74
C ILE A 297 9.84 9.35 -1.68
N ALA A 298 11.17 9.29 -1.62
CA ALA A 298 11.88 8.00 -1.57
C ALA A 298 11.45 7.14 -0.37
N SER A 299 11.29 7.76 0.79
CA SER A 299 10.91 7.06 2.02
C SER A 299 9.41 6.83 2.16
N ALA A 300 8.56 7.60 1.50
CA ALA A 300 7.16 7.22 1.33
C ALA A 300 7.03 6.00 0.42
N ASP A 301 7.79 5.93 -0.68
CA ASP A 301 7.74 4.84 -1.64
C ASP A 301 8.09 3.48 -1.01
N VAL A 302 9.01 3.42 -0.04
CA VAL A 302 9.38 2.15 0.61
C VAL A 302 8.24 1.56 1.46
N ILE A 303 7.45 2.42 2.12
CA ILE A 303 6.30 2.01 2.94
C ILE A 303 5.17 1.53 2.02
N HIS A 304 4.89 2.26 0.95
CA HIS A 304 3.93 1.84 -0.08
C HIS A 304 4.36 0.50 -0.72
N ALA A 305 5.66 0.33 -1.00
CA ALA A 305 6.19 -0.91 -1.55
C ALA A 305 6.01 -2.10 -0.59
N MET A 306 6.14 -1.90 0.73
CA MET A 306 5.87 -2.94 1.73
C MET A 306 4.40 -3.34 1.81
N VAL A 307 3.50 -2.34 1.86
CA VAL A 307 2.04 -2.52 1.77
C VAL A 307 1.68 -3.34 0.53
N TYR A 308 2.21 -2.92 -0.62
CA TYR A 308 2.00 -3.59 -1.90
C TYR A 308 2.52 -5.03 -1.88
N LYS A 309 3.74 -5.24 -1.39
CA LYS A 309 4.40 -6.55 -1.36
C LYS A 309 3.61 -7.56 -0.53
N GLN A 310 3.07 -7.15 0.62
CA GLN A 310 2.21 -8.02 1.42
C GLN A 310 0.87 -8.30 0.72
N ALA A 311 0.24 -7.29 0.11
CA ALA A 311 -1.01 -7.48 -0.64
C ALA A 311 -0.84 -8.45 -1.83
N VAL A 312 0.28 -8.35 -2.57
CA VAL A 312 0.64 -9.32 -3.62
C VAL A 312 0.78 -10.73 -3.05
N THR A 313 1.44 -10.86 -1.89
CA THR A 313 1.67 -12.17 -1.24
C THR A 313 0.35 -12.81 -0.83
N ASN A 314 -0.56 -12.05 -0.21
CA ASN A 314 -1.92 -12.51 0.11
C ASN A 314 -2.70 -12.93 -1.13
N SER A 315 -2.65 -12.12 -2.20
CA SER A 315 -3.31 -12.43 -3.47
C SER A 315 -2.79 -13.74 -4.09
N ARG A 316 -1.48 -14.00 -4.03
CA ARG A 316 -0.88 -15.27 -4.47
C ARG A 316 -1.34 -16.46 -3.63
N ASN A 317 -1.58 -16.25 -2.34
CA ASN A 317 -2.13 -17.26 -1.43
C ASN A 317 -3.65 -17.46 -1.58
N GLY A 318 -4.28 -16.80 -2.56
CA GLY A 318 -5.71 -16.94 -2.84
C GLY A 318 -6.62 -16.23 -1.84
N VAL A 319 -6.08 -15.26 -1.09
CA VAL A 319 -6.80 -14.54 -0.04
C VAL A 319 -6.92 -13.05 -0.40
N PRO A 320 -8.09 -12.41 -0.20
CA PRO A 320 -8.29 -11.05 -0.65
C PRO A 320 -7.52 -10.04 0.19
N SER A 321 -6.82 -9.13 -0.49
CA SER A 321 -6.33 -7.87 0.08
C SER A 321 -7.06 -6.72 -0.59
N TYR A 322 -7.45 -5.70 0.18
CA TYR A 322 -8.05 -4.47 -0.32
C TYR A 322 -7.09 -3.35 0.00
N VAL A 323 -6.48 -2.77 -1.05
CA VAL A 323 -5.37 -1.82 -0.91
C VAL A 323 -5.88 -0.40 -1.03
N TRP A 324 -5.64 0.46 -0.04
CA TRP A 324 -5.93 1.89 -0.17
C TRP A 324 -4.67 2.74 -0.22
N ASP A 325 -4.82 3.92 -0.82
CA ASP A 325 -3.85 5.00 -0.81
C ASP A 325 -4.57 6.27 -0.37
N PHE A 326 -4.14 6.83 0.75
CA PHE A 326 -4.82 7.94 1.41
C PHE A 326 -4.19 9.28 1.02
N GLN A 327 -4.95 10.11 0.32
CA GLN A 327 -4.44 11.32 -0.35
C GLN A 327 -5.23 12.59 -0.07
N LEU A 328 -6.18 12.55 0.88
CA LEU A 328 -6.98 13.72 1.22
C LEU A 328 -6.08 14.92 1.57
N ALA A 329 -6.34 16.06 0.96
CA ALA A 329 -5.60 17.29 1.21
C ALA A 329 -5.58 17.63 2.72
N ASN A 330 -4.41 18.06 3.22
CA ASN A 330 -4.11 18.33 4.64
C ASN A 330 -4.12 17.11 5.58
N HIS A 331 -4.36 15.89 5.07
CA HIS A 331 -4.28 14.64 5.83
C HIS A 331 -3.41 13.59 5.13
N SER A 332 -2.45 14.04 4.32
CA SER A 332 -1.64 13.14 3.49
C SER A 332 -0.40 12.60 4.20
N TYR A 333 -0.08 13.04 5.42
CA TYR A 333 1.15 12.67 6.14
C TYR A 333 0.98 11.44 7.04
N HIS A 334 2.10 10.89 7.54
CA HIS A 334 2.10 9.71 8.43
C HIS A 334 0.99 9.79 9.48
N ALA A 335 0.17 8.75 9.54
CA ALA A 335 -0.84 8.57 10.57
C ALA A 335 -1.90 9.69 10.63
N ASP A 336 -2.03 10.52 9.60
CA ASP A 336 -3.16 11.45 9.49
C ASP A 336 -4.48 10.72 9.19
N ASP A 337 -4.42 9.54 8.56
CA ASP A 337 -5.57 8.65 8.41
C ASP A 337 -6.15 8.17 9.77
N LEU A 338 -5.38 8.25 10.86
CA LEU A 338 -5.88 8.02 12.22
C LEU A 338 -6.94 9.02 12.67
N PHE A 339 -7.02 10.19 12.04
CA PHE A 339 -8.11 11.15 12.22
C PHE A 339 -9.48 10.49 11.92
N PHE A 340 -9.52 9.62 10.91
CA PHE A 340 -10.73 8.93 10.44
C PHE A 340 -10.89 7.52 11.04
N LEU A 341 -9.79 6.88 11.46
CA LEU A 341 -9.80 5.54 12.06
C LEU A 341 -9.94 5.52 13.59
N THR A 342 -9.48 6.56 14.29
CA THR A 342 -9.40 6.54 15.77
C THR A 342 -9.81 7.86 16.41
N GLY A 343 -10.14 8.88 15.61
CA GLY A 343 -10.40 10.22 16.12
C GLY A 343 -9.17 10.91 16.69
N SER A 344 -7.97 10.46 16.32
CA SER A 344 -6.71 11.06 16.76
C SER A 344 -6.54 12.45 16.15
N ARG A 345 -6.26 13.47 16.97
CA ARG A 345 -6.13 14.88 16.53
C ARG A 345 -7.37 15.40 15.79
N ARG A 346 -8.54 14.81 16.06
CA ARG A 346 -9.79 15.12 15.36
C ARG A 346 -10.40 16.44 15.82
N ASN A 347 -10.80 17.28 14.86
CA ASN A 347 -11.53 18.51 15.11
C ASN A 347 -13.03 18.22 15.36
N GLU A 348 -13.68 19.06 16.16
CA GLU A 348 -15.13 18.97 16.38
C GLU A 348 -15.93 19.29 15.10
N ILE A 349 -15.42 20.21 14.27
CA ILE A 349 -16.05 20.64 13.02
C ILE A 349 -15.20 20.17 11.85
N LEU A 350 -15.76 19.27 11.05
CA LEU A 350 -15.14 18.77 9.82
C LEU A 350 -15.40 19.69 8.62
N THR A 351 -14.43 19.79 7.72
CA THR A 351 -14.62 20.36 6.39
C THR A 351 -15.56 19.48 5.55
N PRO A 352 -16.16 20.00 4.45
CA PRO A 352 -16.99 19.20 3.56
C PRO A 352 -16.27 17.95 3.01
N GLU A 353 -15.01 18.10 2.58
CA GLU A 353 -14.18 17.01 2.05
C GLU A 353 -13.86 15.97 3.14
N GLU A 354 -13.52 16.43 4.36
CA GLU A 354 -13.31 15.56 5.51
C GLU A 354 -14.57 14.76 5.84
N LYS A 355 -15.77 15.36 5.76
CA LYS A 355 -17.03 14.63 5.99
C LYS A 355 -17.24 13.51 4.97
N ILE A 356 -16.99 13.79 3.68
CA ILE A 356 -17.12 12.79 2.60
C ILE A 356 -16.19 11.60 2.87
N VAL A 357 -14.91 11.87 3.18
CA VAL A 357 -13.94 10.81 3.48
C VAL A 357 -14.31 10.09 4.78
N ASP A 358 -14.73 10.81 5.82
CA ASP A 358 -15.08 10.23 7.11
C ASP A 358 -16.24 9.24 7.01
N GLU A 359 -17.30 9.60 6.26
CA GLU A 359 -18.44 8.73 6.01
C GLU A 359 -18.01 7.48 5.21
N PHE A 360 -17.26 7.67 4.12
CA PHE A 360 -16.78 6.57 3.29
C PHE A 360 -15.87 5.61 4.07
N TYR A 361 -14.85 6.14 4.73
CA TYR A 361 -13.88 5.38 5.52
C TYR A 361 -14.59 4.63 6.65
N SER A 362 -15.56 5.27 7.33
CA SER A 362 -16.38 4.61 8.33
C SER A 362 -17.09 3.39 7.78
N GLN A 363 -17.77 3.52 6.64
CA GLN A 363 -18.55 2.43 6.05
C GLN A 363 -17.65 1.27 5.64
N VAL A 364 -16.53 1.57 4.97
CA VAL A 364 -15.52 0.59 4.55
C VAL A 364 -15.04 -0.26 5.72
N VAL A 365 -14.59 0.37 6.81
CA VAL A 365 -13.99 -0.36 7.94
C VAL A 365 -15.04 -1.20 8.66
N LYS A 366 -16.23 -0.62 8.89
CA LYS A 366 -17.35 -1.32 9.53
C LYS A 366 -17.81 -2.53 8.72
N GLN A 367 -17.89 -2.39 7.40
CA GLN A 367 -18.27 -3.46 6.50
C GLN A 367 -17.18 -4.55 6.45
N TYR A 368 -15.92 -4.15 6.29
CA TYR A 368 -14.79 -5.06 6.28
C TYR A 368 -14.70 -5.91 7.56
N VAL A 369 -14.85 -5.31 8.74
CA VAL A 369 -14.80 -6.03 10.02
C VAL A 369 -15.97 -7.03 10.17
N ARG A 370 -17.11 -6.78 9.51
CA ARG A 370 -18.26 -7.68 9.54
C ARG A 370 -18.18 -8.81 8.53
N THR A 371 -17.66 -8.53 7.33
CA THR A 371 -17.79 -9.43 6.17
C THR A 371 -16.48 -9.76 5.47
N GLU A 372 -15.34 -9.27 5.97
CA GLU A 372 -14.01 -9.42 5.35
C GLU A 372 -13.95 -8.88 3.90
N ASN A 373 -14.86 -7.95 3.61
CA ASN A 373 -15.04 -7.28 2.32
C ASN A 373 -15.48 -5.84 2.62
N PRO A 374 -14.80 -4.81 2.10
CA PRO A 374 -15.13 -3.41 2.36
C PRO A 374 -16.40 -2.91 1.65
N GLY A 375 -16.96 -3.68 0.70
CA GLY A 375 -18.18 -3.33 -0.01
C GLY A 375 -17.96 -2.39 -1.20
N SER A 376 -19.01 -1.67 -1.60
CA SER A 376 -18.98 -0.58 -2.60
C SER A 376 -18.39 -0.96 -3.98
N GLY A 377 -18.43 -2.23 -4.35
CA GLY A 377 -17.84 -2.73 -5.60
C GLY A 377 -16.31 -2.76 -5.61
N TRP A 378 -15.66 -2.51 -4.46
CA TRP A 378 -14.21 -2.59 -4.32
C TRP A 378 -13.76 -4.04 -4.48
N LYS A 379 -13.08 -4.30 -5.59
CA LYS A 379 -12.55 -5.63 -5.90
C LYS A 379 -11.25 -5.88 -5.13
N PRO A 380 -10.94 -7.14 -4.77
CA PRO A 380 -9.63 -7.47 -4.21
C PRO A 380 -8.49 -7.02 -5.13
N PHE A 381 -7.42 -6.56 -4.51
CA PHE A 381 -6.18 -6.18 -5.15
C PHE A 381 -5.62 -7.32 -6.02
N LYS A 382 -5.17 -6.96 -7.22
CA LYS A 382 -4.63 -7.93 -8.19
C LYS A 382 -3.55 -7.27 -9.05
N ASN A 383 -2.29 -7.69 -8.88
CA ASN A 383 -1.15 -7.25 -9.71
C ASN A 383 -1.08 -5.73 -9.93
N GLY A 384 -1.26 -4.95 -8.85
CA GLY A 384 -1.22 -3.48 -8.91
C GLY A 384 -2.50 -2.79 -9.35
N ARG A 385 -3.61 -3.54 -9.45
CA ARG A 385 -4.95 -3.03 -9.76
C ARG A 385 -5.86 -3.07 -8.53
N ASN A 386 -6.98 -2.36 -8.61
CA ASN A 386 -8.03 -2.29 -7.60
C ASN A 386 -7.58 -1.67 -6.26
N PHE A 387 -6.65 -0.71 -6.31
CA PHE A 387 -6.36 0.12 -5.16
C PHE A 387 -7.36 1.29 -5.12
N GLN A 388 -7.88 1.59 -3.94
CA GLN A 388 -8.84 2.66 -3.73
C GLN A 388 -8.11 3.93 -3.28
N ILE A 389 -8.30 5.03 -3.97
CA ILE A 389 -7.80 6.34 -3.56
C ILE A 389 -8.81 6.96 -2.60
N PHE A 390 -8.34 7.25 -1.39
CA PHE A 390 -9.11 7.95 -0.37
C PHE A 390 -8.76 9.43 -0.48
N ASP A 391 -9.43 10.12 -1.40
CA ASP A 391 -9.35 11.55 -1.64
C ASP A 391 -10.79 12.09 -1.75
N ALA A 392 -10.97 13.38 -1.48
CA ALA A 392 -12.23 14.07 -1.75
C ALA A 392 -11.95 15.52 -2.14
N LYS A 393 -12.63 15.98 -3.19
CA LYS A 393 -12.53 17.37 -3.68
C LYS A 393 -13.89 17.93 -4.02
N ILE A 394 -14.08 19.22 -3.76
CA ILE A 394 -15.25 19.96 -4.23
C ILE A 394 -14.76 21.07 -5.15
N GLU A 395 -15.04 20.95 -6.45
CA GLU A 395 -14.65 21.94 -7.44
C GLU A 395 -15.91 22.47 -8.16
N ASN A 396 -16.13 23.77 -8.11
CA ASN A 396 -17.30 24.43 -8.72
C ASN A 396 -18.65 23.78 -8.34
N GLY A 397 -18.77 23.28 -7.11
CA GLY A 397 -19.97 22.60 -6.61
C GLY A 397 -20.09 21.13 -7.02
N THR A 398 -19.15 20.59 -7.80
CA THR A 398 -19.07 19.15 -8.13
C THR A 398 -18.28 18.42 -7.06
N ILE A 399 -18.84 17.33 -6.54
CA ILE A 399 -18.20 16.48 -5.53
C ILE A 399 -17.45 15.34 -6.23
N TYR A 400 -16.16 15.21 -5.94
CA TYR A 400 -15.31 14.10 -6.33
C TYR A 400 -15.05 13.23 -5.10
N PRO A 401 -15.74 12.09 -4.94
CA PRO A 401 -15.57 11.21 -3.78
C PRO A 401 -14.36 10.27 -3.93
N PRO A 402 -14.02 9.50 -2.88
CA PRO A 402 -13.05 8.41 -3.00
C PRO A 402 -13.36 7.49 -4.18
N TYR A 403 -12.33 7.12 -4.94
CA TYR A 403 -12.49 6.42 -6.21
C TYR A 403 -11.52 5.25 -6.36
N LEU A 404 -11.92 4.23 -7.11
CA LEU A 404 -11.01 3.14 -7.49
C LEU A 404 -9.99 3.68 -8.48
N SER A 405 -8.71 3.54 -8.17
CA SER A 405 -7.65 3.86 -9.11
C SER A 405 -7.71 2.88 -10.27
N LYS A 406 -7.95 3.42 -11.46
CA LYS A 406 -7.62 2.76 -12.71
C LYS A 406 -6.12 3.02 -12.87
N GLY A 407 -5.26 2.01 -12.80
CA GLY A 407 -3.80 2.17 -12.88
C GLY A 407 -3.37 3.10 -14.03
N GLU A 408 -2.18 3.68 -13.97
CA GLU A 408 -1.73 4.56 -15.05
C GLU A 408 -1.49 3.78 -16.36
N TYR A 409 -2.36 4.02 -17.34
CA TYR A 409 -2.23 3.51 -18.70
C TYR A 409 -2.36 4.67 -19.68
N TYR A 410 -1.64 4.60 -20.80
CA TYR A 410 -1.78 5.56 -21.90
C TYR A 410 -2.43 4.82 -23.06
N PRO A 411 -3.71 5.06 -23.35
CA PRO A 411 -4.17 4.89 -24.72
C PRO A 411 -3.48 5.97 -25.57
N GLU A 412 -2.59 5.55 -26.47
CA GLU A 412 -2.13 6.42 -27.54
C GLU A 412 -3.09 6.21 -28.73
N ALA A 413 -4.12 7.05 -28.79
CA ALA A 413 -5.18 6.97 -29.77
C ALA A 413 -4.98 8.02 -30.87
N GLY A 414 -5.25 7.65 -32.13
CA GLY A 414 -5.28 8.62 -33.22
C GLY A 414 -3.94 8.95 -33.87
N ILE A 415 -3.00 8.00 -33.91
CA ILE A 415 -1.69 8.21 -34.56
C ILE A 415 -1.86 8.07 -36.09
N PRO A 416 -1.58 9.11 -36.91
CA PRO A 416 -1.70 8.99 -38.36
C PRO A 416 -0.60 8.11 -38.91
N PHE A 417 -0.96 7.07 -39.66
CA PHE A 417 0.02 6.17 -40.29
C PHE A 417 0.16 6.38 -41.80
N ALA A 418 -0.78 7.09 -42.42
CA ALA A 418 -0.76 7.45 -43.83
C ALA A 418 -1.29 8.88 -44.04
N GLU A 419 -1.01 9.46 -45.20
CA GLU A 419 -1.67 10.70 -45.59
C GLU A 419 -3.19 10.55 -45.67
N THR A 420 -3.88 11.65 -45.42
CA THR A 420 -5.35 11.66 -45.38
C THR A 420 -5.90 11.27 -46.75
N PRO A 421 -6.75 10.23 -46.86
CA PRO A 421 -7.20 9.70 -48.14
C PRO A 421 -8.41 10.50 -48.65
N ILE A 422 -8.24 11.81 -48.82
CA ILE A 422 -9.27 12.73 -49.33
C ILE A 422 -8.86 13.33 -50.67
N GLY A 423 -9.84 13.84 -51.42
CA GLY A 423 -9.59 14.45 -52.74
C GLY A 423 -8.95 13.45 -53.70
N ASP A 424 -7.81 13.83 -54.28
CA ASP A 424 -7.06 13.00 -55.23
C ASP A 424 -6.53 11.70 -54.60
N LEU A 425 -6.39 11.64 -53.26
CA LEU A 425 -5.92 10.45 -52.54
C LEU A 425 -7.04 9.46 -52.18
N ARG A 426 -8.32 9.82 -52.38
CA ARG A 426 -9.50 9.02 -52.01
C ARG A 426 -9.42 7.58 -52.53
N PHE A 427 -9.05 7.44 -53.81
CA PHE A 427 -8.94 6.17 -54.51
C PHE A 427 -7.49 5.85 -54.91
N ALA A 428 -6.50 6.53 -54.31
CA ALA A 428 -5.10 6.22 -54.51
C ALA A 428 -4.60 5.20 -53.47
N LEU A 429 -3.46 4.57 -53.72
CA LEU A 429 -2.75 3.82 -52.68
C LEU A 429 -2.43 4.73 -51.49
N PRO A 430 -2.47 4.21 -50.24
CA PRO A 430 -2.08 5.01 -49.08
C PRO A 430 -0.66 5.56 -49.27
N GLN A 431 -0.48 6.86 -49.05
CA GLN A 431 0.82 7.48 -49.12
C GLN A 431 1.44 7.58 -47.73
N SER A 432 2.76 7.41 -47.65
CA SER A 432 3.50 7.56 -46.40
C SER A 432 3.24 8.92 -45.78
N LYS A 433 2.93 8.95 -44.49
CA LYS A 433 2.71 10.20 -43.76
C LYS A 433 3.98 11.05 -43.78
N THR A 434 3.83 12.33 -44.12
CA THR A 434 4.92 13.31 -44.04
C THR A 434 5.42 13.40 -42.59
N PRO A 435 6.74 13.21 -42.34
CA PRO A 435 7.28 13.34 -41.00
C PRO A 435 6.97 14.71 -40.40
N TRP A 436 6.59 14.73 -39.13
CA TRP A 436 6.31 15.95 -38.39
C TRP A 436 7.31 16.10 -37.23
N ASN A 437 7.71 17.34 -36.92
CA ASN A 437 8.73 17.63 -35.90
C ASN A 437 8.13 18.16 -34.58
N SER A 438 6.81 18.26 -34.48
CA SER A 438 6.10 18.68 -33.28
C SER A 438 5.63 17.48 -32.46
N LEU A 439 5.46 17.65 -31.14
CA LEU A 439 4.83 16.61 -30.31
C LEU A 439 3.39 16.35 -30.81
N LEU A 440 3.05 15.08 -31.05
CA LEU A 440 1.68 14.68 -31.41
C LEU A 440 0.89 14.39 -30.12
N ASP A 441 -0.23 15.09 -29.92
CA ASP A 441 -1.15 14.82 -28.81
C ASP A 441 -2.11 13.68 -29.15
N ALA A 442 -1.66 12.45 -28.97
CA ALA A 442 -2.38 11.21 -29.32
C ALA A 442 -3.26 10.70 -28.16
N LYS A 443 -4.10 11.56 -27.58
CA LYS A 443 -4.98 11.19 -26.44
C LYS A 443 -6.41 10.84 -26.83
N ASN A 444 -6.82 11.18 -28.05
CA ASN A 444 -8.20 11.08 -28.49
C ASN A 444 -8.32 10.25 -29.76
N TYR A 445 -9.37 9.44 -29.82
CA TYR A 445 -9.73 8.74 -31.05
C TYR A 445 -10.01 9.72 -32.18
N GLN A 446 -9.47 9.38 -33.35
CA GLN A 446 -9.77 10.07 -34.60
C GLN A 446 -10.99 9.44 -35.28
N PRO A 447 -11.58 10.10 -36.29
CA PRO A 447 -12.77 9.61 -36.96
C PRO A 447 -12.59 8.18 -37.49
N ALA A 448 -13.66 7.38 -37.38
CA ALA A 448 -13.72 6.08 -38.03
C ALA A 448 -13.76 6.24 -39.56
N CYS A 449 -13.22 5.26 -40.30
CA CYS A 449 -13.34 5.27 -41.75
C CYS A 449 -14.80 5.19 -42.20
N MET A 450 -15.07 5.74 -43.39
CA MET A 450 -16.37 5.62 -44.07
C MET A 450 -16.84 4.16 -44.05
N THR A 451 -17.93 3.90 -43.35
CA THR A 451 -18.36 2.55 -42.94
C THR A 451 -19.89 2.44 -43.01
N ASN A 452 -20.43 1.27 -43.38
CA ASN A 452 -21.88 1.08 -43.38
C ASN A 452 -22.39 0.87 -41.94
N THR A 453 -22.97 1.92 -41.37
CA THR A 453 -23.45 1.92 -39.98
C THR A 453 -24.73 1.13 -39.75
N SER A 454 -25.46 0.74 -40.81
CA SER A 454 -26.75 0.04 -40.72
C SER A 454 -26.66 -1.35 -40.07
N HIS A 455 -25.45 -1.93 -40.04
CA HIS A 455 -25.16 -3.24 -39.45
C HIS A 455 -24.27 -3.16 -38.20
N ALA A 456 -23.98 -1.95 -37.71
CA ALA A 456 -23.11 -1.77 -36.56
C ALA A 456 -23.90 -1.95 -35.25
N HIS A 457 -23.41 -2.82 -34.36
CA HIS A 457 -24.00 -3.01 -33.02
C HIS A 457 -23.85 -1.79 -32.09
N LYS A 458 -22.98 -0.84 -32.45
CA LYS A 458 -22.80 0.46 -31.79
C LYS A 458 -22.74 1.59 -32.83
N PRO A 459 -23.30 2.77 -32.54
CA PRO A 459 -23.10 3.94 -33.38
C PRO A 459 -21.63 4.39 -33.33
N PHE A 460 -21.03 4.67 -34.50
CA PHE A 460 -19.74 5.34 -34.61
C PHE A 460 -20.00 6.85 -34.67
N PRO A 461 -19.77 7.61 -33.57
CA PRO A 461 -20.25 8.98 -33.47
C PRO A 461 -19.52 9.95 -34.42
N ASN A 462 -18.33 9.58 -34.91
CA ASN A 462 -17.52 10.39 -35.80
C ASN A 462 -16.95 9.51 -36.92
N ILE A 463 -17.38 9.77 -38.16
CA ILE A 463 -16.96 9.06 -39.38
C ILE A 463 -16.40 10.10 -40.36
N SER A 464 -15.26 9.80 -40.95
CA SER A 464 -14.61 10.64 -41.95
C SER A 464 -13.88 9.79 -42.98
N GLU A 465 -13.56 10.41 -44.12
CA GLU A 465 -12.54 9.88 -45.02
C GLU A 465 -11.13 10.09 -44.43
N ASP A 466 -10.92 11.15 -43.65
CA ASP A 466 -9.72 11.33 -42.86
C ASP A 466 -9.74 10.37 -41.66
N CYS A 467 -9.26 9.15 -41.88
CA CYS A 467 -9.48 8.04 -40.95
C CYS A 467 -8.32 7.05 -40.81
N LEU A 468 -7.21 7.25 -41.52
CA LEU A 468 -6.05 6.33 -41.50
C LEU A 468 -5.17 6.55 -40.27
N TYR A 469 -5.74 6.19 -39.12
CA TYR A 469 -5.12 6.27 -37.81
C TYR A 469 -5.00 4.90 -37.15
N LEU A 470 -4.00 4.73 -36.31
CA LEU A 470 -3.84 3.55 -35.45
C LEU A 470 -4.01 3.94 -33.98
N ASN A 471 -4.50 2.98 -33.21
CA ASN A 471 -4.65 3.09 -31.77
C ASN A 471 -3.74 2.06 -31.10
N ILE A 472 -2.98 2.50 -30.10
CA ILE A 472 -2.02 1.69 -29.36
C ILE A 472 -2.38 1.70 -27.89
N TRP A 473 -2.42 0.51 -27.31
CA TRP A 473 -2.46 0.32 -25.86
C TRP A 473 -1.17 -0.37 -25.46
N ALA A 474 -0.35 0.36 -24.71
CA ALA A 474 0.94 -0.11 -24.26
C ALA A 474 1.15 0.26 -22.79
N ASP A 475 1.82 -0.64 -22.08
CA ASP A 475 2.35 -0.35 -20.77
C ASP A 475 3.68 0.43 -20.92
N LYS A 476 3.92 1.41 -20.05
CA LYS A 476 5.18 2.20 -20.03
C LYS A 476 6.42 1.30 -19.98
N ARG A 477 6.32 0.10 -19.38
CA ARG A 477 7.40 -0.89 -19.31
C ARG A 477 7.87 -1.37 -20.69
N CYS A 478 7.02 -1.29 -21.71
CA CYS A 478 7.36 -1.69 -23.08
C CYS A 478 8.39 -0.79 -23.77
N THR A 479 8.55 0.45 -23.30
CA THR A 479 9.56 1.39 -23.80
C THR A 479 10.68 1.63 -22.78
N GLN A 480 10.40 1.47 -21.48
CA GLN A 480 11.35 1.76 -20.41
C GLN A 480 12.22 0.58 -20.00
N GLU A 481 11.71 -0.65 -20.08
CA GLU A 481 12.43 -1.85 -19.62
C GLU A 481 12.93 -2.69 -20.78
N SER A 482 12.00 -3.18 -21.61
CA SER A 482 12.32 -3.98 -22.79
C SER A 482 11.14 -4.02 -23.75
N PRO A 483 11.40 -4.17 -25.06
CA PRO A 483 10.34 -4.26 -26.06
C PRO A 483 9.35 -5.39 -25.73
N CYS A 484 8.08 -5.06 -25.75
CA CYS A 484 6.98 -6.01 -25.54
C CYS A 484 6.59 -6.70 -26.86
N PRO A 485 6.06 -7.94 -26.80
CA PRO A 485 5.34 -8.54 -27.92
C PRO A 485 4.20 -7.64 -28.40
N ILE A 486 3.98 -7.61 -29.71
CA ILE A 486 2.96 -6.77 -30.34
C ILE A 486 1.87 -7.68 -30.92
N ILE A 487 0.61 -7.40 -30.55
CA ILE A 487 -0.57 -7.94 -31.22
C ILE A 487 -1.16 -6.84 -32.07
N VAL A 488 -1.28 -7.10 -33.37
CA VAL A 488 -2.01 -6.23 -34.30
C VAL A 488 -3.34 -6.89 -34.60
N LEU A 489 -4.44 -6.26 -34.19
CA LEU A 489 -5.79 -6.73 -34.49
C LEU A 489 -6.33 -5.98 -35.71
N ILE A 490 -6.49 -6.71 -36.81
CA ILE A 490 -7.28 -6.26 -37.95
C ILE A 490 -8.74 -6.60 -37.66
N PHE A 491 -9.57 -5.58 -37.49
CA PHE A 491 -10.96 -5.77 -37.07
C PHE A 491 -11.83 -6.35 -38.19
N GLY A 492 -12.76 -7.22 -37.82
CA GLY A 492 -13.73 -7.83 -38.73
C GLY A 492 -14.90 -6.92 -39.10
N GLY A 493 -15.78 -7.42 -39.96
CA GLY A 493 -16.94 -6.68 -40.49
C GLY A 493 -17.13 -6.82 -42.01
N GLY A 494 -16.62 -7.93 -42.57
CA GLY A 494 -16.77 -8.27 -43.99
C GLY A 494 -16.17 -7.25 -44.95
N PHE A 495 -15.25 -6.40 -44.48
CA PHE A 495 -14.70 -5.25 -45.22
C PHE A 495 -15.72 -4.15 -45.56
N LEU A 496 -16.96 -4.24 -45.06
CA LEU A 496 -18.05 -3.32 -45.36
C LEU A 496 -18.40 -2.41 -44.17
N TYR A 497 -18.17 -2.91 -42.96
CA TYR A 497 -18.49 -2.19 -41.72
C TYR A 497 -17.46 -2.49 -40.61
N GLY A 498 -17.53 -1.76 -39.49
CA GLY A 498 -16.60 -1.85 -38.37
C GLY A 498 -15.73 -0.58 -38.22
N SER A 499 -14.90 -0.56 -37.17
CA SER A 499 -13.98 0.55 -36.90
C SER A 499 -12.83 0.13 -35.97
N ALA A 500 -11.69 0.82 -36.06
CA ALA A 500 -10.60 0.71 -35.07
C ALA A 500 -10.97 1.30 -33.70
N THR A 501 -12.05 2.07 -33.62
CA THR A 501 -12.56 2.73 -32.40
C THR A 501 -13.69 1.95 -31.72
N GLN A 502 -14.03 0.75 -32.21
CA GLN A 502 -15.20 -0.01 -31.72
C GLN A 502 -14.94 -0.82 -30.44
N PHE A 503 -13.69 -0.84 -29.97
CA PHE A 503 -13.23 -1.68 -28.87
C PHE A 503 -13.31 -0.94 -27.52
N TYR A 504 -13.44 -1.71 -26.44
CA TYR A 504 -13.40 -1.16 -25.09
C TYR A 504 -11.95 -1.08 -24.61
N ASP A 505 -11.50 0.13 -24.30
CA ASP A 505 -10.16 0.40 -23.77
C ASP A 505 -9.86 -0.47 -22.55
N ASP A 506 -10.77 -0.46 -21.57
CA ASP A 506 -10.62 -1.23 -20.32
C ASP A 506 -10.39 -2.72 -20.61
N PHE A 507 -11.09 -3.30 -21.60
CA PHE A 507 -10.91 -4.72 -21.96
C PHE A 507 -9.53 -4.99 -22.57
N ILE A 508 -9.09 -4.14 -23.49
CA ILE A 508 -7.79 -4.30 -24.16
C ILE A 508 -6.66 -4.09 -23.15
N ILE A 509 -6.77 -3.05 -22.32
CA ILE A 509 -5.83 -2.73 -21.26
C ILE A 509 -5.73 -3.88 -20.26
N ASP A 510 -6.87 -4.44 -19.83
CA ASP A 510 -6.91 -5.47 -18.80
C ASP A 510 -6.32 -6.81 -19.25
N ARG A 511 -6.51 -7.14 -20.54
CA ARG A 511 -6.23 -8.47 -21.08
C ARG A 511 -4.94 -8.55 -21.92
N TYR A 512 -4.43 -7.42 -22.39
CA TYR A 512 -3.24 -7.37 -23.23
C TYR A 512 -2.21 -6.38 -22.68
N ALA A 513 -2.55 -5.08 -22.61
CA ALA A 513 -1.56 -4.05 -22.26
C ALA A 513 -0.93 -4.29 -20.88
N SER A 514 -1.75 -4.63 -19.88
CA SER A 514 -1.29 -4.93 -18.52
C SER A 514 -0.35 -6.15 -18.43
N ASP A 515 -0.47 -7.08 -19.37
CA ASP A 515 0.35 -8.31 -19.46
C ASP A 515 1.58 -8.10 -20.35
N ARG A 516 2.01 -6.83 -20.53
CA ARG A 516 3.16 -6.44 -21.35
C ARG A 516 3.01 -6.89 -22.81
N ILE A 517 1.83 -6.72 -23.36
CA ILE A 517 1.56 -6.90 -24.79
C ILE A 517 1.11 -5.57 -25.35
N VAL A 518 1.86 -5.02 -26.31
CA VAL A 518 1.41 -3.85 -27.06
C VAL A 518 0.27 -4.30 -27.95
N PHE A 519 -0.90 -3.74 -27.73
CA PHE A 519 -2.06 -4.02 -28.56
C PHE A 519 -2.23 -2.87 -29.55
N VAL A 520 -2.34 -3.18 -30.83
CA VAL A 520 -2.46 -2.19 -31.91
C VAL A 520 -3.68 -2.50 -32.73
N VAL A 521 -4.50 -1.49 -32.99
CA VAL A 521 -5.64 -1.59 -33.89
C VAL A 521 -5.52 -0.49 -34.95
N PRO A 522 -5.08 -0.83 -36.18
CA PRO A 522 -5.07 0.11 -37.29
C PRO A 522 -6.47 0.25 -37.90
N ALA A 523 -6.81 1.46 -38.32
CA ALA A 523 -7.93 1.68 -39.25
C ALA A 523 -7.56 1.24 -40.67
N TYR A 524 -8.55 0.93 -41.48
CA TYR A 524 -8.38 0.70 -42.93
C TYR A 524 -9.65 1.11 -43.68
N ARG A 525 -9.51 1.45 -44.97
CA ARG A 525 -10.64 1.89 -45.81
C ARG A 525 -11.61 0.73 -46.05
N LEU A 526 -12.91 0.98 -45.93
CA LEU A 526 -13.98 -0.02 -46.03
C LEU A 526 -14.88 0.25 -47.24
N GLY A 527 -15.65 -0.77 -47.65
CA GLY A 527 -16.68 -0.67 -48.68
C GLY A 527 -16.17 -0.07 -49.98
N LEU A 528 -16.93 0.90 -50.51
CA LEU A 528 -16.59 1.62 -51.75
C LEU A 528 -15.19 2.26 -51.70
N PHE A 529 -14.75 2.71 -50.53
CA PHE A 529 -13.48 3.43 -50.39
C PHE A 529 -12.27 2.51 -50.33
N GLY A 530 -12.45 1.22 -50.00
CA GLY A 530 -11.35 0.26 -49.85
C GLY A 530 -11.39 -0.93 -50.81
N PHE A 531 -12.56 -1.28 -51.35
CA PHE A 531 -12.79 -2.57 -52.01
C PHE A 531 -13.65 -2.45 -53.28
N MET A 532 -13.72 -1.25 -53.87
CA MET A 532 -14.33 -1.07 -55.20
C MET A 532 -13.47 -1.74 -56.29
N ASP A 533 -14.13 -2.37 -57.25
CA ASP A 533 -13.51 -2.95 -58.46
C ASP A 533 -14.36 -2.55 -59.68
N LEU A 534 -13.76 -1.83 -60.63
CA LEU A 534 -14.42 -1.38 -61.86
C LEU A 534 -14.09 -2.24 -63.10
N GLY A 535 -13.30 -3.31 -62.95
CA GLY A 535 -12.97 -4.22 -64.05
C GLY A 535 -11.56 -4.05 -64.64
N SER A 536 -11.34 -4.53 -65.86
CA SER A 536 -9.99 -4.78 -66.43
C SER A 536 -9.20 -3.55 -66.88
N ASP A 537 -9.86 -2.40 -67.05
CA ASP A 537 -9.23 -1.15 -67.53
C ASP A 537 -9.24 -0.05 -66.44
N ASP A 538 -9.13 -0.45 -65.17
CA ASP A 538 -9.39 0.42 -64.01
C ASP A 538 -8.23 1.41 -63.72
N PRO A 539 -8.50 2.73 -63.66
CA PRO A 539 -7.54 3.71 -63.16
C PRO A 539 -7.36 3.66 -61.63
N VAL A 540 -8.22 2.95 -60.90
CA VAL A 540 -8.19 2.81 -59.44
C VAL A 540 -7.57 1.45 -59.06
N PRO A 541 -6.60 1.41 -58.11
CA PRO A 541 -6.05 0.15 -57.65
C PRO A 541 -7.11 -0.71 -56.93
N ARG A 542 -7.06 -2.03 -57.13
CA ARG A 542 -7.96 -2.97 -56.44
C ARG A 542 -7.51 -3.23 -55.00
N ASN A 543 -8.48 -3.53 -54.12
CA ASN A 543 -8.27 -3.88 -52.72
C ASN A 543 -7.50 -2.82 -51.90
N LEU A 544 -7.75 -1.54 -52.16
CA LEU A 544 -7.17 -0.37 -51.46
C LEU A 544 -7.18 -0.44 -49.92
N GLY A 545 -8.11 -1.18 -49.31
CA GLY A 545 -8.15 -1.39 -47.87
C GLY A 545 -7.15 -2.41 -47.33
N LEU A 546 -6.45 -3.15 -48.21
CA LEU A 546 -5.42 -4.14 -47.85
C LEU A 546 -3.99 -3.70 -48.21
N HIS A 547 -3.85 -2.57 -48.93
CA HIS A 547 -2.57 -1.86 -49.09
C HIS A 547 -2.37 -0.93 -47.92
#